data_AF-A0A1X3HC96-F1
#
_entry.id   AF-A0A1X3HC96-F1
#
_cell.length_a   1.000
_cell.length_b   1.000
_cell.length_c   1.000
_cell.angle_alpha   90.00
_cell.angle_beta   90.00
_cell.angle_gamma   90.00
#
_symmetry.space_group_name_H-M   'P 1'
#
loop_
_entity.id
_entity.type
_entity.pdbx_description
1 polymer ?
#
loop_
_entity_poly.entity_id
_entity_poly.type
_entity_poly.pdbx_seq_one_letter_code
_entity_poly.pdbx_strand_id
1 'polypeptide(L)'
;MGSFLIWMVLLWLGFGLIAHALGDWFVPPADFQEALFIVGSALCTVGLSGIEAHGPARWALVLAGLSGLSVLTMAVTYLLQVQEGISRRDAGILKLTTAAGQPPSALRLLERYADLDSPEEIRRVLYRGRDWCATVLQSHASHPR
;
A
#
# COMPACT_ATOMS: atom_id res chain seq x y z
N MET A 1 -7.21 1.47 -9.97
CA MET A 1 -6.09 2.29 -10.53
C MET A 1 -6.55 3.64 -11.07
N GLY A 2 -7.58 3.74 -11.93
CA GLY A 2 -7.97 5.02 -12.56
C GLY A 2 -8.25 6.18 -11.58
N SER A 3 -8.92 5.92 -10.45
CA SER A 3 -9.22 6.94 -9.43
C SER A 3 -7.96 7.61 -8.85
N PHE A 4 -6.89 6.85 -8.60
CA PHE A 4 -5.65 7.38 -8.04
C PHE A 4 -4.96 8.35 -9.00
N LEU A 5 -4.88 7.99 -10.29
CA LEU A 5 -4.29 8.83 -11.31
C LEU A 5 -5.09 10.12 -11.49
N ILE A 6 -6.42 10.02 -11.47
CA ILE A 6 -7.32 11.19 -11.51
C ILE A 6 -7.03 12.12 -10.33
N TRP A 7 -6.98 11.60 -9.11
CA TRP A 7 -6.67 12.38 -7.91
C TRP A 7 -5.29 13.04 -7.98
N MET A 8 -4.27 12.34 -8.47
CA MET A 8 -2.94 12.93 -8.65
C MET A 8 -2.93 14.08 -9.65
N VAL A 9 -3.65 13.93 -10.78
CA VAL A 9 -3.80 15.00 -11.77
C VAL A 9 -4.58 16.19 -11.19
N LEU A 10 -5.64 15.94 -10.41
CA LEU A 10 -6.39 17.01 -9.73
C LEU A 10 -5.53 17.76 -8.71
N LEU A 11 -4.71 17.07 -7.92
CA LEU A 11 -3.79 17.70 -6.98
C LEU A 11 -2.74 18.54 -7.72
N TRP A 12 -2.16 17.98 -8.78
CA TRP A 12 -1.18 18.67 -9.61
C TRP A 12 -1.75 19.94 -10.24
N LEU A 13 -2.94 19.85 -10.85
CA LEU A 13 -3.64 21.01 -11.41
C LEU A 13 -4.09 22.00 -10.33
N GLY A 14 -4.59 21.53 -9.19
CA GLY A 14 -5.07 22.38 -8.10
C GLY A 14 -3.95 23.23 -7.50
N PHE A 15 -2.82 22.61 -7.15
CA PHE A 15 -1.65 23.35 -6.69
C PHE A 15 -1.03 24.19 -7.82
N GLY A 16 -1.07 23.73 -9.07
CA GLY A 16 -0.61 24.48 -10.23
C GLY A 16 -1.39 25.79 -10.43
N LEU A 17 -2.71 25.76 -10.28
CA LEU A 17 -3.58 26.94 -10.32
C LEU A 17 -3.28 27.90 -9.16
N ILE A 18 -3.03 27.37 -7.95
CA ILE A 18 -2.62 28.19 -6.80
C ILE A 18 -1.27 28.85 -7.07
N ALA A 19 -0.29 28.10 -7.59
CA ALA A 19 1.02 28.65 -7.93
C ALA A 19 0.94 29.69 -9.05
N HIS A 20 0.12 29.48 -10.07
CA HIS A 20 -0.11 30.46 -11.12
C HIS A 20 -0.76 31.75 -10.59
N ALA A 21 -1.74 31.63 -9.69
CA ALA A 21 -2.34 32.79 -9.02
C ALA A 21 -1.33 33.55 -8.12
N LEU A 22 -0.29 32.87 -7.65
CA LEU A 22 0.81 33.42 -6.88
C LEU A 22 2.05 33.76 -7.75
N GLY A 23 1.90 33.81 -9.08
CA GLY A 23 2.98 34.01 -10.06
C GLY A 23 3.93 35.17 -9.73
N ASP A 24 3.40 36.29 -9.21
CA ASP A 24 4.17 37.48 -8.83
C ASP A 24 5.13 37.26 -7.65
N TRP A 25 4.94 36.18 -6.89
CA TRP A 25 5.77 35.81 -5.73
C TRP A 25 6.91 34.87 -6.10
N PHE A 26 7.08 34.57 -7.38
CA PHE A 26 8.19 33.80 -7.93
C PHE A 26 9.19 34.74 -8.61
N VAL A 27 10.49 34.44 -8.44
CA VAL A 27 11.57 35.17 -9.11
C VAL A 27 12.39 34.18 -9.93
N PRO A 28 12.38 34.28 -11.27
CA PRO A 28 11.52 35.13 -12.11
C PRO A 28 10.01 34.79 -12.02
N PRO A 29 9.10 35.69 -12.43
CA PRO A 29 7.66 35.42 -12.43
C PRO A 29 7.34 34.19 -13.27
N ALA A 30 6.61 33.24 -12.70
CA ALA A 30 6.33 31.96 -13.34
C ALA A 30 5.10 32.07 -14.26
N ASP A 31 5.26 31.66 -15.53
CA ASP A 31 4.11 31.46 -16.42
C ASP A 31 3.30 30.21 -16.00
N PHE A 32 2.10 30.01 -16.54
CA PHE A 32 1.24 28.87 -16.18
C PHE A 32 1.95 27.51 -16.32
N GLN A 33 2.69 27.31 -17.43
CA GLN A 33 3.43 26.06 -17.66
C GLN A 33 4.57 25.88 -16.65
N GLU A 34 5.27 26.95 -16.30
CA GLU A 34 6.33 26.93 -15.31
C GLU A 34 5.76 26.66 -13.91
N ALA A 35 4.69 27.34 -13.52
CA ALA A 35 4.00 27.09 -12.25
C ALA A 35 3.61 25.61 -12.09
N LEU A 36 3.10 25.00 -13.17
CA LEU A 36 2.73 23.59 -13.20
C LEU A 36 3.95 22.66 -13.09
N PHE A 37 5.07 23.03 -13.72
CA PHE A 37 6.34 22.31 -13.59
C PHE A 37 6.94 22.41 -12.18
N ILE A 38 6.98 23.61 -11.60
CA ILE A 38 7.46 23.86 -10.23
C ILE A 38 6.67 23.01 -9.24
N VAL A 39 5.34 23.10 -9.29
CA VAL A 39 4.43 22.36 -8.41
C VAL A 39 4.56 20.85 -8.62
N GLY A 40 4.64 20.38 -9.87
CA GLY A 40 4.86 18.98 -10.17
C GLY A 40 6.17 18.47 -9.57
N SER A 41 7.25 19.24 -9.70
CA SER A 41 8.54 18.92 -9.11
C SER A 41 8.49 18.90 -7.58
N ALA A 42 7.72 19.80 -6.96
CA ALA A 42 7.54 19.85 -5.51
C ALA A 42 6.70 18.66 -5.00
N LEU A 43 5.59 18.34 -5.67
CA LEU A 43 4.75 17.16 -5.39
C LEU A 43 5.55 15.86 -5.49
N CYS A 44 6.40 15.73 -6.50
CA CYS A 44 7.30 14.58 -6.64
C CYS A 44 8.52 14.65 -5.71
N THR A 45 8.64 15.65 -4.84
CA THR A 45 9.77 15.89 -3.92
C THR A 45 11.13 16.07 -4.60
N VAL A 46 11.13 16.39 -5.90
CA VAL A 46 12.32 16.59 -6.72
C VAL A 46 12.89 18.01 -6.52
N GLY A 47 12.03 19.03 -6.45
CA GLY A 47 12.45 20.41 -6.19
C GLY A 47 13.25 21.09 -7.32
N LEU A 48 13.08 20.66 -8.57
CA LEU A 48 13.94 21.05 -9.70
C LEU A 48 13.73 22.48 -10.27
N SER A 49 13.08 23.37 -9.52
CA SER A 49 12.44 24.55 -10.12
C SER A 49 13.36 25.68 -10.58
N GLY A 50 14.59 25.83 -10.07
CA GLY A 50 15.47 26.96 -10.43
C GLY A 50 14.89 28.37 -10.17
N ILE A 51 13.68 28.45 -9.63
CA ILE A 51 12.88 29.65 -9.43
C ILE A 51 12.70 29.84 -7.92
N GLU A 52 13.01 31.02 -7.42
CA GLU A 52 12.92 31.32 -6.00
C GLU A 52 11.50 31.76 -5.63
N ALA A 53 10.83 30.95 -4.80
CA ALA A 53 9.52 31.29 -4.25
C ALA A 53 9.67 32.19 -3.01
N HIS A 54 8.79 33.18 -2.89
CA HIS A 54 8.75 34.14 -1.77
C HIS A 54 7.35 34.20 -1.14
N GLY A 55 7.28 34.68 0.11
CA GLY A 55 6.01 34.87 0.83
C GLY A 55 5.10 33.62 0.84
N PRO A 56 3.83 33.75 0.42
CA PRO A 56 2.87 32.63 0.47
C PRO A 56 3.18 31.51 -0.54
N ALA A 57 3.94 31.77 -1.60
CA ALA A 57 4.27 30.77 -2.62
C ALA A 57 5.15 29.64 -2.04
N ARG A 58 6.05 29.97 -1.10
CA ARG A 58 6.89 29.00 -0.40
C ARG A 58 6.04 27.98 0.36
N TRP A 59 5.04 28.46 1.08
CA TRP A 59 4.14 27.59 1.84
C TRP A 59 3.30 26.71 0.93
N ALA A 60 2.83 27.24 -0.20
CA ALA A 60 2.11 26.44 -1.20
C ALA A 60 2.98 25.30 -1.73
N LEU A 61 4.27 25.55 -2.03
CA LEU A 61 5.19 24.49 -2.48
C LEU A 61 5.50 23.46 -1.39
N VAL A 62 5.65 23.90 -0.13
CA VAL A 62 5.85 22.98 1.00
C VAL A 62 4.63 22.08 1.19
N LEU A 63 3.42 22.64 1.13
CA LEU A 63 2.18 21.88 1.23
C LEU A 63 2.01 20.93 0.03
N ALA A 64 2.38 21.37 -1.18
CA ALA A 64 2.42 20.52 -2.36
C ALA A 64 3.34 19.31 -2.12
N GLY A 65 4.58 19.53 -1.66
CA GLY A 65 5.51 18.45 -1.35
C GLY A 65 5.03 17.51 -0.24
N LEU A 66 4.47 18.05 0.85
CA LEU A 66 3.89 17.24 1.92
C LEU A 66 2.72 16.38 1.43
N SER A 67 1.87 16.93 0.57
CA SER A 67 0.75 16.19 -0.02
C SER A 67 1.24 15.05 -0.91
N GLY A 68 2.26 15.28 -1.73
CA GLY A 68 2.88 14.24 -2.56
C GLY A 68 3.51 13.12 -1.73
N LEU A 69 4.25 13.48 -0.68
CA LEU A 69 4.80 12.52 0.28
C LEU A 69 3.71 11.71 0.99
N SER A 70 2.62 12.36 1.39
CA SER A 70 1.50 11.69 2.05
C SER A 70 0.85 10.66 1.13
N VAL A 71 0.63 11.03 -0.14
CA VAL A 71 0.06 10.14 -1.14
C VAL A 71 0.98 8.94 -1.39
N LEU A 72 2.29 9.17 -1.55
CA LEU A 72 3.27 8.09 -1.70
C LEU A 72 3.26 7.15 -0.49
N THR A 73 3.25 7.72 0.72
CA THR A 73 3.21 6.95 1.97
C THR A 73 1.98 6.07 2.03
N MET A 74 0.79 6.62 1.75
CA MET A 74 -0.44 5.82 1.71
C MET A 74 -0.38 4.73 0.65
N ALA A 75 0.16 5.00 -0.54
CA ALA A 75 0.31 4.00 -1.60
C ALA A 75 1.22 2.84 -1.18
N VAL A 76 2.38 3.14 -0.56
CA VAL A 76 3.29 2.11 -0.05
C VAL A 76 2.65 1.35 1.11
N THR A 77 2.03 2.04 2.08
CA THR A 77 1.33 1.40 3.19
C THR A 77 0.23 0.47 2.71
N TYR A 78 -0.56 0.89 1.73
CA TYR A 78 -1.58 0.05 1.11
C TYR A 78 -0.96 -1.20 0.48
N LEU A 79 0.12 -1.04 -0.29
CA LEU A 79 0.82 -2.17 -0.89
C LEU A 79 1.31 -3.16 0.17
N LEU A 80 1.97 -2.67 1.24
CA LEU A 80 2.43 -3.51 2.34
C LEU A 80 1.29 -4.26 3.02
N GLN A 81 0.17 -3.60 3.31
CA GLN A 81 -1.02 -4.25 3.90
C GLN A 81 -1.58 -5.35 2.99
N VAL A 82 -1.63 -5.11 1.67
CA VAL A 82 -2.07 -6.12 0.70
C VAL A 82 -1.12 -7.32 0.71
N GLN A 83 0.19 -7.08 0.69
CA GLN A 83 1.19 -8.15 0.73
C GLN A 83 1.14 -8.95 2.03
N GLU A 84 0.96 -8.29 3.18
CA GLU A 84 0.78 -8.97 4.47
C GLU A 84 -0.48 -9.85 4.49
N GLY A 85 -1.58 -9.38 3.89
CA GLY A 85 -2.81 -10.16 3.74
C GLY A 85 -2.58 -11.42 2.92
N ILE A 86 -1.86 -11.32 1.80
CA ILE A 86 -1.52 -12.46 0.94
C ILE A 86 -0.59 -13.43 1.66
N SER A 87 0.47 -12.93 2.31
CA SER A 87 1.43 -13.75 3.06
C SER A 87 0.77 -14.58 4.18
N ARG A 88 -0.20 -14.00 4.92
CA ARG A 88 -0.98 -14.74 5.93
C ARG A 88 -1.81 -15.89 5.33
N ARG A 89 -2.31 -15.73 4.10
CA ARG A 89 -3.01 -16.80 3.38
C ARG A 89 -2.04 -17.89 2.95
N ASP A 90 -0.95 -17.53 2.29
CA ASP A 90 0.00 -18.50 1.74
C ASP A 90 0.76 -19.27 2.83
N ALA A 91 1.09 -18.62 3.95
CA ALA A 91 1.74 -19.28 5.08
C ALA A 91 0.87 -20.37 5.72
N GLY A 92 -0.46 -20.24 5.71
CA GLY A 92 -1.35 -21.28 6.21
C GLY A 92 -1.41 -22.50 5.29
N ILE A 93 -1.47 -22.25 3.98
CA ILE A 93 -1.42 -23.32 2.96
C ILE A 93 -0.10 -24.09 3.09
N LEU A 94 1.04 -23.39 3.21
CA LEU A 94 2.35 -24.03 3.33
C LEU A 94 2.49 -24.86 4.62
N LYS A 95 1.94 -24.40 5.75
CA LYS A 95 1.95 -25.16 7.01
C LYS A 95 1.09 -26.42 6.92
N LEU A 96 -0.05 -26.35 6.24
CA LEU A 96 -0.92 -27.51 6.02
C LEU A 96 -0.28 -28.54 5.07
N THR A 97 0.36 -28.08 3.99
CA THR A 97 1.02 -28.99 3.03
C THR A 97 2.29 -29.64 3.60
N THR A 98 3.07 -28.91 4.39
CA THR A 98 4.25 -29.48 5.08
C THR A 98 3.87 -30.50 6.13
N ALA A 99 2.75 -30.29 6.84
CA ALA A 99 2.21 -31.28 7.77
C ALA A 99 1.73 -32.55 7.02
N ALA A 100 0.99 -32.38 5.91
CA ALA A 100 0.37 -33.49 5.16
C ALA A 100 1.37 -34.36 4.35
N GLY A 101 2.63 -33.96 4.25
CA GLY A 101 3.66 -34.68 3.48
C GLY A 101 3.53 -34.50 1.96
N GLN A 102 4.38 -35.20 1.21
CA GLN A 102 4.37 -35.22 -0.26
C GLN A 102 4.12 -36.66 -0.76
N PRO A 103 3.04 -36.93 -1.51
CA PRO A 103 1.90 -36.07 -1.81
C PRO A 103 1.06 -35.75 -0.55
N PRO A 104 0.36 -34.60 -0.50
CA PRO A 104 -0.42 -34.20 0.66
C PRO A 104 -1.59 -35.16 0.86
N SER A 105 -1.53 -35.95 1.94
CA SER A 105 -2.59 -36.90 2.30
C SER A 105 -3.00 -36.70 3.76
N ALA A 106 -4.30 -36.43 3.96
CA ALA A 106 -4.88 -36.34 5.30
C ALA A 106 -4.75 -37.66 6.06
N LEU A 107 -4.83 -38.80 5.35
CA LEU A 107 -4.66 -40.12 5.94
C LEU A 107 -3.21 -40.34 6.42
N ARG A 108 -2.22 -39.97 5.60
CA ARG A 108 -0.80 -40.09 5.99
C ARG A 108 -0.42 -39.14 7.13
N LEU A 109 -1.06 -37.98 7.23
CA LEU A 109 -0.92 -37.09 8.37
C LEU A 109 -1.38 -37.80 9.66
N LEU A 110 -2.59 -38.38 9.64
CA LEU A 110 -3.16 -39.12 10.77
C LEU A 110 -2.32 -40.34 11.16
N GLU A 111 -1.90 -41.14 10.18
CA GLU A 111 -1.01 -42.28 10.39
C GLU A 111 0.32 -41.84 11.02
N ARG A 112 0.95 -40.79 10.50
CA ARG A 112 2.23 -40.29 11.03
C ARG A 112 2.15 -39.81 12.47
N TYR A 113 1.09 -39.12 12.85
CA TYR A 113 0.91 -38.65 14.23
C TYR A 113 0.41 -39.75 15.18
N ALA A 114 -0.26 -40.78 14.65
CA ALA A 114 -0.59 -42.00 15.39
C ALA A 114 0.66 -42.83 15.69
N ASP A 115 1.58 -42.98 14.71
CA ASP A 115 2.87 -43.65 14.89
C ASP A 115 3.79 -42.93 15.90
N LEU A 116 3.65 -41.61 16.02
CA LEU A 116 4.39 -40.78 16.98
C LEU A 116 3.76 -40.77 18.40
N ASP A 117 2.67 -41.52 18.62
CA ASP A 117 1.89 -41.59 19.87
C ASP A 117 1.62 -40.20 20.50
N SER A 118 1.39 -39.20 19.64
CA SER A 118 1.31 -37.78 20.02
C SER A 118 -0.05 -37.19 19.63
N PRO A 119 -1.16 -37.62 20.28
CA PRO A 119 -2.52 -37.17 19.96
C PRO A 119 -2.73 -35.67 20.21
N GLU A 120 -1.90 -35.07 21.07
CA GLU A 120 -1.99 -33.65 21.41
C GLU A 120 -1.48 -32.75 20.28
N GLU A 121 -0.43 -33.18 19.57
CA GLU A 121 0.15 -32.41 18.47
C GLU A 121 -0.73 -32.45 17.22
N ILE A 122 -1.37 -33.59 16.89
CA ILE A 122 -2.35 -33.63 15.79
C ILE A 122 -3.55 -32.73 16.08
N ARG A 123 -4.03 -32.70 17.33
CA ARG A 123 -5.10 -31.82 17.76
C ARG A 123 -4.71 -30.35 17.59
N ARG A 124 -3.48 -29.99 17.93
CA ARG A 124 -2.92 -28.65 17.77
C ARG A 124 -2.82 -28.21 16.31
N VAL A 125 -2.38 -29.11 15.42
CA VAL A 125 -2.32 -28.84 13.97
C VAL A 125 -3.73 -28.66 13.39
N LEU A 126 -4.67 -29.52 13.74
CA LEU A 126 -6.07 -29.43 13.28
C LEU A 126 -6.76 -28.15 13.79
N TYR A 127 -6.57 -27.78 15.05
CA TYR A 127 -7.12 -26.52 15.58
C TYR A 127 -6.53 -25.31 14.89
N ARG A 128 -5.21 -25.26 14.70
CA ARG A 128 -4.54 -24.17 13.98
C ARG A 128 -4.99 -24.08 12.51
N GLY A 129 -5.22 -25.23 11.86
CA GLY A 129 -5.77 -25.30 10.51
C GLY A 129 -7.20 -24.76 10.44
N ARG A 130 -8.06 -25.16 11.39
CA ARG A 130 -9.44 -24.67 11.51
C ARG A 130 -9.49 -23.15 11.72
N ASP A 131 -8.67 -22.60 12.62
CA ASP A 131 -8.64 -21.17 12.90
C ASP A 131 -8.13 -20.36 11.70
N TRP A 132 -7.17 -20.90 10.95
CA TRP A 132 -6.74 -20.30 9.68
C TRP A 132 -7.85 -20.33 8.63
N CYS A 133 -8.55 -21.45 8.44
CA CYS A 133 -9.70 -21.54 7.54
C CYS A 133 -10.81 -20.55 7.92
N ALA A 134 -11.08 -20.37 9.21
CA ALA A 134 -12.03 -19.38 9.72
C ALA A 134 -11.58 -17.95 9.37
N THR A 135 -10.30 -17.64 9.54
CA THR A 135 -9.72 -16.33 9.16
C THR A 135 -9.86 -16.06 7.67
N VAL A 136 -9.61 -17.07 6.82
CA VAL A 136 -9.78 -16.97 5.38
C VAL A 136 -11.26 -16.79 5.02
N LEU A 137 -12.16 -17.59 5.59
CA LEU A 137 -13.60 -17.47 5.33
C LEU A 137 -14.13 -16.09 5.73
N GLN A 138 -13.70 -15.57 6.88
CA GLN A 138 -14.09 -14.24 7.34
C GLN A 138 -13.59 -13.14 6.40
N SER A 139 -12.37 -13.26 5.86
CA SER A 139 -11.84 -12.31 4.86
C SER A 139 -12.67 -12.27 3.56
N HIS A 140 -13.29 -13.41 3.18
CA HIS A 140 -14.18 -13.49 2.02
C HIS A 140 -15.60 -13.01 2.37
N ALA A 141 -16.11 -13.31 3.57
CA ALA A 141 -17.42 -12.86 4.01
C ALA A 141 -17.50 -11.34 4.24
N SER A 142 -16.40 -10.70 4.64
CA SER A 142 -16.30 -9.23 4.78
C SER A 142 -16.25 -8.49 3.45
N HIS A 143 -16.10 -9.20 2.33
CA HIS A 143 -16.18 -8.66 0.97
C HIS A 143 -17.27 -9.40 0.19
N PRO A 144 -18.56 -9.16 0.50
CA PRO A 144 -19.64 -9.70 -0.31
C PRO A 144 -19.49 -9.10 -1.71
N ARG A 145 -19.26 -9.97 -2.70
CA ARG A 145 -19.42 -9.60 -4.11
C ARG A 145 -20.89 -9.53 -4.44
#